data_AF-R1ICH5-F1
#
_entry.id   AF-R1ICH5-F1
#
_cell.length_a   1.000
_cell.length_b   1.000
_cell.length_c   1.000
_cell.angle_alpha   90.00
_cell.angle_beta   90.00
_cell.angle_gamma   90.00
#
_symmetry.space_group_name_H-M   'P 1'
#
loop_
_entity.id
_entity.type
_entity.pdbx_description
1 polymer ?
#
loop_
_entity_poly.entity_id
_entity_poly.type
_entity_poly.pdbx_seq_one_letter_code
_entity_poly.pdbx_strand_id
1 'polypeptide(L)'
;MTTTETGESARLLEKLAPPLIGNCPDLDLQKDLVAALEDGIKQAPAKFDKYLLFVGAFELPVIPDASAEGALPDQVKLINLPSVTEAKGNEPIHALGTHLNGFPLAQAVGAERNLVRFSLLTMSAAHQLEYLRKSGFVGKEWKVLVEIHYYRKRQFVGRDRLHKDTYGETLFVNLNYDTDVDIPGPEYVLNPAVVQEHETQIERSLPAKFLEDLRWVRGRLGKPAEINIAAVKPHQFVAFVDEAIHHMSPQFGGRTVSGNQLGAFLAKTYGQDLVQDASAARQAFREANSGFGSYFRSLMSTAKPFAAYLKLVPADKANTWFHLMELVETPDTEVNRLGLRDAGLTDDVIDALFAEYWPGYQKVSVPGAKPVPVAETALKRQASAEALNKRVPPPAAGDRRFFRTWVRVVKA
;
A
#
# COMPACT_ATOMS: atom_id res chain seq x y z
N MET A 1 6.00 40.58 9.56
CA MET A 1 6.47 39.19 9.38
C MET A 1 7.97 39.26 9.11
N THR A 2 8.77 38.96 10.12
CA THR A 2 10.23 38.91 10.02
C THR A 2 10.65 37.64 9.28
N THR A 3 11.73 37.71 8.52
CA THR A 3 12.30 36.69 7.63
C THR A 3 12.71 35.35 8.28
N THR A 4 12.39 35.14 9.56
CA THR A 4 12.63 33.90 10.32
C THR A 4 11.48 32.88 10.26
N GLU A 5 10.24 33.31 9.97
CA GLU A 5 9.07 32.39 9.89
C GLU A 5 9.05 31.55 8.59
N THR A 6 9.75 31.99 7.54
CA THR A 6 9.65 31.45 6.17
C THR A 6 10.16 30.01 5.96
N GLY A 7 10.67 29.34 7.00
CA GLY A 7 11.16 27.96 6.90
C GLY A 7 10.60 26.96 7.91
N GLU A 8 9.76 27.38 8.86
CA GLU A 8 9.29 26.44 9.90
C GLU A 8 8.33 25.39 9.34
N SER A 9 7.36 25.78 8.51
CA SER A 9 6.43 24.83 7.87
C SER A 9 7.17 23.88 6.94
N ALA A 10 8.13 24.37 6.14
CA ALA A 10 8.94 23.55 5.25
C ALA A 10 9.77 22.50 6.02
N ARG A 11 10.42 22.90 7.12
CA ARG A 11 11.16 21.97 8.00
C ARG A 11 10.27 20.94 8.67
N LEU A 12 9.04 21.32 9.04
CA LEU A 12 8.07 20.36 9.56
C LEU A 12 7.62 19.39 8.46
N LEU A 13 7.34 19.89 7.25
CA LEU A 13 6.98 19.05 6.10
C LEU A 13 8.10 18.06 5.74
N GLU A 14 9.37 18.46 5.85
CA GLU A 14 10.53 17.56 5.67
C GLU A 14 10.48 16.36 6.62
N LYS A 15 10.11 16.59 7.89
CA LYS A 15 9.95 15.53 8.89
C LYS A 15 8.73 14.64 8.61
N LEU A 16 7.69 15.18 7.98
CA LEU A 16 6.45 14.47 7.65
C LEU A 16 6.50 13.75 6.28
N ALA A 17 7.51 14.05 5.46
CA ALA A 17 7.67 13.46 4.14
C ALA A 17 7.77 11.92 4.15
N PRO A 18 8.64 11.29 4.97
CA PRO A 18 8.59 9.85 5.16
C PRO A 18 7.34 9.46 5.97
N PRO A 19 6.78 8.25 5.76
CA PRO A 19 5.71 7.74 6.61
C PRO A 19 6.08 7.73 8.10
N LEU A 20 5.27 8.43 8.89
CA LEU A 20 5.30 8.43 10.34
C LEU A 20 4.44 7.27 10.85
N ILE A 21 5.02 6.45 11.73
CA ILE A 21 4.31 5.36 12.40
C ILE A 21 4.15 5.75 13.87
N GLY A 22 2.91 5.81 14.35
CA GLY A 22 2.59 6.20 15.72
C GLY A 22 1.57 5.27 16.38
N ASN A 23 1.47 5.33 17.70
CA ASN A 23 0.43 4.60 18.43
C ASN A 23 -0.94 5.24 18.18
N CYS A 24 -2.01 4.43 18.17
CA CYS A 24 -3.37 4.95 18.11
C CYS A 24 -3.57 6.01 19.22
N PRO A 25 -4.02 7.22 18.88
CA PRO A 25 -4.11 8.32 19.83
C PRO A 25 -5.23 8.11 20.87
N ASP A 26 -6.22 7.28 20.57
CA ASP A 26 -7.33 6.94 21.46
C ASP A 26 -7.87 5.55 21.07
N LEU A 27 -7.31 4.51 21.70
CA LEU A 27 -7.60 3.12 21.37
C LEU A 27 -9.05 2.74 21.68
N ASP A 28 -9.56 3.17 22.83
CA ASP A 28 -10.93 2.85 23.25
C ASP A 28 -11.93 3.49 22.28
N LEU A 29 -11.72 4.75 21.89
CA LEU A 29 -12.53 5.42 20.87
C LEU A 29 -12.50 4.69 19.52
N GLN A 30 -11.32 4.21 19.08
CA GLN A 30 -11.19 3.44 17.84
C GLN A 30 -12.01 2.15 17.91
N LYS A 31 -11.91 1.40 19.02
CA LYS A 31 -12.63 0.15 19.23
C LYS A 31 -14.14 0.37 19.27
N ASP A 32 -14.60 1.40 19.97
CA ASP A 32 -16.02 1.77 20.03
C ASP A 32 -16.56 2.14 18.66
N LEU A 33 -15.80 2.92 17.86
CA LEU A 33 -16.16 3.25 16.49
C LEU A 33 -16.27 2.01 15.59
N VAL A 34 -15.28 1.12 15.66
CA VAL A 34 -15.30 -0.14 14.90
C VAL A 34 -16.49 -1.00 15.30
N ALA A 35 -16.73 -1.18 16.60
CA ALA A 35 -17.84 -1.97 17.11
C ALA A 35 -19.20 -1.41 16.63
N ALA A 36 -19.41 -0.10 16.78
CA ALA A 36 -20.64 0.57 16.36
C ALA A 36 -20.90 0.41 14.86
N LEU A 37 -19.89 0.61 14.02
CA LEU A 37 -20.02 0.46 12.57
C LEU A 37 -20.29 -1.01 12.18
N GLU A 38 -19.57 -1.97 12.75
CA GLU A 38 -19.79 -3.39 12.47
C GLU A 38 -21.17 -3.86 12.91
N ASP A 39 -21.66 -3.40 14.06
CA ASP A 39 -23.00 -3.75 14.53
C ASP A 39 -24.10 -3.13 13.66
N GLY A 40 -23.94 -1.88 13.21
CA GLY A 40 -24.85 -1.28 12.24
C GLY A 40 -24.83 -1.99 10.88
N ILE A 41 -23.68 -2.51 10.44
CA ILE A 41 -23.58 -3.31 9.22
C ILE A 41 -24.33 -4.63 9.36
N LYS A 42 -24.21 -5.31 10.51
CA LYS A 42 -24.96 -6.55 10.78
C LYS A 42 -26.48 -6.32 10.76
N GLN A 43 -26.95 -5.13 11.13
CA GLN A 43 -28.37 -4.77 11.09
C GLN A 43 -28.88 -4.51 9.66
N ALA A 44 -28.02 -4.10 8.73
CA ALA A 44 -28.39 -3.80 7.34
C ALA A 44 -27.34 -4.29 6.31
N PRO A 45 -27.04 -5.61 6.25
CA PRO A 45 -25.92 -6.15 5.49
C PRO A 45 -26.09 -5.95 3.98
N ALA A 46 -27.31 -6.06 3.45
CA ALA A 46 -27.58 -5.83 2.03
C ALA A 46 -27.14 -4.43 1.55
N LYS A 47 -27.17 -3.44 2.45
CA LYS A 47 -26.78 -2.05 2.17
C LYS A 47 -25.30 -1.80 2.44
N PHE A 48 -24.81 -2.25 3.60
CA PHE A 48 -23.50 -1.81 4.11
C PHE A 48 -22.43 -2.90 4.23
N ASP A 49 -22.74 -4.17 3.94
CA ASP A 49 -21.72 -5.24 3.91
C ASP A 49 -20.85 -5.10 2.65
N LYS A 50 -19.99 -4.08 2.68
CA LYS A 50 -19.01 -3.75 1.65
C LYS A 50 -17.62 -3.88 2.25
N TYR A 51 -16.62 -4.00 1.39
CA TYR A 51 -15.21 -4.05 1.81
C TYR A 51 -14.68 -2.69 2.27
N LEU A 52 -15.31 -1.60 1.81
CA LEU A 52 -14.94 -0.21 2.01
C LEU A 52 -16.20 0.66 2.04
N LEU A 53 -16.24 1.64 2.93
CA LEU A 53 -17.32 2.64 3.04
C LEU A 53 -16.74 4.05 3.18
N PHE A 54 -17.37 5.04 2.53
CA PHE A 54 -17.23 6.46 2.88
C PHE A 54 -18.12 6.73 4.09
N VAL A 55 -17.54 7.03 5.24
CA VAL A 55 -18.31 7.18 6.49
C VAL A 55 -18.57 8.64 6.85
N GLY A 56 -17.99 9.59 6.10
CA GLY A 56 -18.28 11.01 6.19
C GLY A 56 -17.06 11.87 5.91
N ALA A 57 -17.26 13.17 5.87
CA ALA A 57 -16.20 14.16 5.80
C ALA A 57 -16.46 15.30 6.78
N PHE A 58 -15.48 16.17 7.02
CA PHE A 58 -15.71 17.43 7.73
C PHE A 58 -14.78 18.54 7.25
N GLU A 59 -15.20 19.78 7.45
CA GLU A 59 -14.45 20.97 7.04
C GLU A 59 -13.78 21.65 8.23
N LEU A 60 -12.56 22.11 8.02
CA LEU A 60 -11.85 23.02 8.90
C LEU A 60 -11.59 24.32 8.14
N PRO A 61 -12.49 25.32 8.28
CA PRO A 61 -12.32 26.61 7.61
C PRO A 61 -11.14 27.40 8.17
N VAL A 62 -10.77 27.15 9.43
CA VAL A 62 -9.62 27.74 10.12
C VAL A 62 -8.95 26.64 10.93
N ILE A 63 -7.62 26.71 11.06
CA ILE A 63 -6.88 25.88 12.01
C ILE A 63 -6.74 26.67 13.30
N PRO A 64 -7.37 26.24 14.41
CA PRO A 64 -7.30 26.99 15.66
C PRO A 64 -5.88 26.92 16.24
N ASP A 65 -5.60 27.76 17.23
CA ASP A 65 -4.40 27.63 18.04
C ASP A 65 -4.38 26.30 18.80
N ALA A 66 -3.18 25.84 19.18
CA ALA A 66 -2.99 24.55 19.85
C ALA A 66 -3.82 24.41 21.14
N SER A 67 -4.02 25.51 21.87
CA SER A 67 -4.83 25.54 23.10
C SER A 67 -6.33 25.33 22.86
N ALA A 68 -6.81 25.53 21.63
CA ALA A 68 -8.22 25.41 21.26
C ALA A 68 -8.52 24.14 20.43
N GLU A 69 -7.51 23.33 20.07
CA GLU A 69 -7.70 22.09 19.32
C GLU A 69 -8.68 21.12 19.99
N GLY A 70 -8.66 21.04 21.33
CA GLY A 70 -9.52 20.13 22.09
C GLY A 70 -11.03 20.42 21.96
N ALA A 71 -11.41 21.63 21.56
CA ALA A 71 -12.80 22.02 21.36
C ALA A 71 -13.31 21.79 19.92
N LEU A 72 -12.41 21.51 18.97
CA LEU A 72 -12.78 21.31 17.56
C LEU A 72 -13.83 20.22 17.33
N PRO A 73 -13.77 19.04 17.98
CA PRO A 73 -14.76 17.99 17.75
C PRO A 73 -16.20 18.41 18.05
N ASP A 74 -16.39 19.45 18.87
CA ASP A 74 -17.70 19.95 19.27
C ASP A 74 -18.22 21.08 18.37
N GLN A 75 -17.31 21.69 17.59
CA GLN A 75 -17.62 22.81 16.70
C GLN A 75 -17.81 22.37 15.25
N VAL A 76 -17.29 21.20 14.91
CA VAL A 76 -17.27 20.68 13.54
C VAL A 76 -18.28 19.55 13.39
N LYS A 77 -19.03 19.58 12.29
CA LYS A 77 -20.02 18.55 11.95
C LYS A 77 -19.48 17.61 10.89
N LEU A 78 -19.79 16.33 11.04
CA LEU A 78 -19.63 15.36 9.96
C LEU A 78 -20.69 15.65 8.88
N ILE A 79 -20.27 15.64 7.63
CA ILE A 79 -21.09 15.92 6.45
C ILE A 79 -21.03 14.77 5.46
N ASN A 80 -22.11 14.61 4.70
CA ASN A 80 -22.14 13.75 3.52
C ASN A 80 -21.62 14.57 2.33
N LEU A 81 -20.65 14.02 1.60
CA LEU A 81 -20.30 14.55 0.29
C LEU A 81 -21.05 13.75 -0.77
N PRO A 82 -21.38 14.32 -1.93
CA PRO A 82 -21.85 13.57 -3.08
C PRO A 82 -20.70 12.76 -3.70
N SER A 83 -21.04 11.64 -4.32
CA SER A 83 -20.11 10.92 -5.21
C SER A 83 -19.94 11.64 -6.55
N VAL A 84 -18.93 11.24 -7.34
CA VAL A 84 -18.70 11.77 -8.70
C VAL A 84 -19.94 11.66 -9.62
N THR A 85 -20.79 10.66 -9.40
CA THR A 85 -22.03 10.46 -10.19
C THR A 85 -23.23 11.23 -9.66
N GLU A 86 -23.16 11.76 -8.44
CA GLU A 86 -24.23 12.54 -7.81
C GLU A 86 -24.00 14.04 -7.88
N ALA A 87 -22.73 14.44 -7.99
CA ALA A 87 -22.33 15.83 -7.88
C ALA A 87 -22.88 16.72 -9.00
N LYS A 88 -23.32 17.92 -8.62
CA LYS A 88 -23.83 18.96 -9.53
C LYS A 88 -22.90 20.18 -9.49
N GLY A 89 -21.99 20.24 -10.44
CA GLY A 89 -21.07 21.38 -10.59
C GLY A 89 -19.77 21.18 -9.80
N ASN A 90 -19.36 22.22 -9.07
CA ASN A 90 -18.03 22.30 -8.44
C ASN A 90 -18.05 21.99 -6.93
N GLU A 91 -19.08 21.31 -6.45
CA GLU A 91 -19.14 20.91 -5.06
C GLU A 91 -18.07 19.84 -4.73
N PRO A 92 -17.48 19.86 -3.52
CA PRO A 92 -16.54 18.83 -3.13
C PRO A 92 -17.19 17.44 -3.15
N ILE A 93 -16.51 16.47 -3.75
CA ILE A 93 -16.98 15.08 -3.84
C ILE A 93 -16.20 14.15 -2.91
N HIS A 94 -16.79 13.01 -2.56
CA HIS A 94 -16.02 11.89 -2.01
C HIS A 94 -15.53 10.99 -3.15
N ALA A 95 -14.47 10.23 -2.87
CA ALA A 95 -13.71 9.49 -3.88
C ALA A 95 -14.27 8.12 -4.25
N LEU A 96 -15.39 7.73 -3.65
CA LEU A 96 -16.00 6.42 -3.82
C LEU A 96 -17.25 6.50 -4.67
N GLY A 97 -17.63 5.39 -5.31
CA GLY A 97 -18.92 5.29 -5.99
C GLY A 97 -20.08 5.37 -5.00
N THR A 98 -21.25 5.81 -5.48
CA THR A 98 -22.48 5.99 -4.67
C THR A 98 -22.84 4.77 -3.80
N HIS A 99 -22.64 3.56 -4.33
CA HIS A 99 -22.95 2.30 -3.65
C HIS A 99 -22.02 1.99 -2.45
N LEU A 100 -20.96 2.79 -2.24
CA LEU A 100 -20.04 2.71 -1.10
C LEU A 100 -20.27 3.86 -0.11
N ASN A 101 -21.35 4.64 -0.25
CA ASN A 101 -21.70 5.68 0.71
C ASN A 101 -22.26 5.05 2.02
N GLY A 102 -21.42 5.04 3.05
CA GLY A 102 -21.74 4.61 4.41
C GLY A 102 -22.05 5.75 5.37
N PHE A 103 -22.18 7.00 4.93
CA PHE A 103 -22.56 8.11 5.81
C PHE A 103 -23.90 7.86 6.54
N PRO A 104 -24.96 7.34 5.88
CA PRO A 104 -26.20 7.02 6.59
C PRO A 104 -26.04 5.95 7.68
N LEU A 105 -25.05 5.04 7.54
CA LEU A 105 -24.69 4.08 8.59
C LEU A 105 -24.09 4.82 9.78
N ALA A 106 -23.11 5.71 9.55
CA ALA A 106 -22.48 6.49 10.60
C ALA A 106 -23.51 7.29 11.42
N GLN A 107 -24.51 7.87 10.76
CA GLN A 107 -25.63 8.56 11.42
C GLN A 107 -26.53 7.61 12.22
N ALA A 108 -26.88 6.46 11.64
CA ALA A 108 -27.76 5.50 12.31
C ALA A 108 -27.15 4.95 13.61
N VAL A 109 -25.82 4.86 13.69
CA VAL A 109 -25.11 4.37 14.87
C VAL A 109 -24.57 5.49 15.78
N GLY A 110 -24.86 6.76 15.47
CA GLY A 110 -24.41 7.91 16.27
C GLY A 110 -22.89 8.11 16.29
N ALA A 111 -22.17 7.68 15.26
CA ALA A 111 -20.71 7.72 15.21
C ALA A 111 -20.12 9.09 14.80
N GLU A 112 -20.95 10.07 14.44
CA GLU A 112 -20.49 11.27 13.73
C GLU A 112 -19.45 12.08 14.50
N ARG A 113 -19.75 12.42 15.76
CA ARG A 113 -18.84 13.19 16.62
C ARG A 113 -17.54 12.43 16.89
N ASN A 114 -17.64 11.12 17.08
CA ASN A 114 -16.50 10.27 17.38
C ASN A 114 -15.57 10.11 16.16
N LEU A 115 -16.12 10.03 14.94
CA LEU A 115 -15.33 10.02 13.70
C LEU A 115 -14.54 11.31 13.50
N VAL A 116 -15.17 12.47 13.77
CA VAL A 116 -14.49 13.78 13.74
C VAL A 116 -13.38 13.83 14.79
N ARG A 117 -13.70 13.49 16.05
CA ARG A 117 -12.73 13.47 17.16
C ARG A 117 -11.53 12.58 16.84
N PHE A 118 -11.77 11.33 16.44
CA PHE A 118 -10.72 10.37 16.16
C PHE A 118 -9.79 10.82 15.02
N SER A 119 -10.37 11.40 13.96
CA SER A 119 -9.60 11.94 12.84
C SER A 119 -8.72 13.13 13.27
N LEU A 120 -9.27 14.06 14.06
CA LEU A 120 -8.51 15.21 14.58
C LEU A 120 -7.38 14.80 15.53
N LEU A 121 -7.63 13.84 16.41
CA LEU A 121 -6.60 13.27 17.29
C LEU A 121 -5.46 12.63 16.49
N THR A 122 -5.79 11.91 15.42
CA THR A 122 -4.77 11.34 14.51
C THR A 122 -3.97 12.43 13.82
N MET A 123 -4.65 13.46 13.27
CA MET A 123 -3.98 14.58 12.61
C MET A 123 -3.05 15.35 13.56
N SER A 124 -3.45 15.52 14.83
CA SER A 124 -2.63 16.14 15.86
C SER A 124 -1.40 15.27 16.20
N ALA A 125 -1.61 13.97 16.45
CA ALA A 125 -0.54 13.01 16.71
C ALA A 125 0.45 12.88 15.54
N ALA A 126 -0.01 13.13 14.31
CA ALA A 126 0.80 13.14 13.10
C ALA A 126 1.43 14.52 12.77
N HIS A 127 1.31 15.52 13.67
CA HIS A 127 1.76 16.91 13.48
C HIS A 127 1.19 17.62 12.22
N GLN A 128 0.08 17.12 11.67
CA GLN A 128 -0.54 17.71 10.47
C GLN A 128 -1.24 19.02 10.82
N LEU A 129 -1.93 19.10 11.97
CA LEU A 129 -2.55 20.35 12.44
C LEU A 129 -1.48 21.43 12.71
N GLU A 130 -0.33 21.03 13.26
CA GLU A 130 0.79 21.94 13.47
C GLU A 130 1.33 22.48 12.14
N TYR A 131 1.51 21.62 11.13
CA TYR A 131 1.91 22.07 9.79
C TYR A 131 0.91 23.04 9.19
N LEU A 132 -0.39 22.70 9.21
CA LEU A 132 -1.44 23.53 8.62
C LEU A 132 -1.53 24.91 9.30
N ARG A 133 -1.27 24.98 10.60
CA ARG A 133 -1.18 26.26 11.33
C ARG A 133 0.04 27.06 10.90
N LYS A 134 1.22 26.44 10.87
CA LYS A 134 2.49 27.10 10.53
C LYS A 134 2.56 27.54 9.07
N SER A 135 1.92 26.81 8.15
CA SER A 135 1.87 27.17 6.73
C SER A 135 0.95 28.39 6.50
N GLY A 136 -0.05 28.59 7.35
CA GLY A 136 -0.89 29.79 7.37
C GLY A 136 -1.70 30.03 6.08
N PHE A 137 -1.92 28.99 5.26
CA PHE A 137 -2.76 29.10 4.06
C PHE A 137 -4.25 28.83 4.35
N VAL A 138 -4.57 28.12 5.43
CA VAL A 138 -5.96 27.80 5.82
C VAL A 138 -6.63 29.02 6.43
N GLY A 139 -7.90 29.27 6.09
CA GLY A 139 -8.67 30.44 6.54
C GLY A 139 -8.47 31.71 5.71
N LYS A 140 -7.72 31.60 4.62
CA LYS A 140 -7.59 32.66 3.60
C LYS A 140 -8.40 32.26 2.37
N GLU A 141 -7.72 31.76 1.35
CA GLU A 141 -8.32 31.27 0.10
C GLU A 141 -8.64 29.77 0.16
N TRP A 142 -8.19 29.09 1.22
CA TRP A 142 -8.26 27.64 1.35
C TRP A 142 -8.89 27.24 2.67
N LYS A 143 -9.66 26.16 2.62
CA LYS A 143 -10.12 25.39 3.78
C LYS A 143 -9.63 23.96 3.67
N VAL A 144 -9.59 23.26 4.79
CA VAL A 144 -9.24 21.83 4.82
C VAL A 144 -10.51 21.00 4.83
N LEU A 145 -10.56 19.98 3.99
CA LEU A 145 -11.64 18.99 3.92
C LEU A 145 -11.07 17.63 4.25
N VAL A 146 -11.55 17.05 5.34
CA VAL A 146 -11.08 15.77 5.87
C VAL A 146 -12.09 14.69 5.50
N GLU A 147 -11.73 13.80 4.58
CA GLU A 147 -12.57 12.69 4.11
C GLU A 147 -12.22 11.40 4.85
N ILE A 148 -13.22 10.70 5.40
CA ILE A 148 -13.04 9.51 6.24
C ILE A 148 -13.63 8.27 5.56
N HIS A 149 -12.80 7.25 5.45
CA HIS A 149 -13.13 5.95 4.91
C HIS A 149 -12.97 4.86 5.96
N TYR A 150 -13.89 3.91 5.99
CA TYR A 150 -13.78 2.69 6.79
C TYR A 150 -13.52 1.49 5.90
N TYR A 151 -12.32 0.92 6.01
CA TYR A 151 -11.94 -0.33 5.35
C TYR A 151 -12.23 -1.48 6.30
N ARG A 152 -13.02 -2.45 5.84
CA ARG A 152 -13.37 -3.66 6.61
C ARG A 152 -12.48 -4.81 6.22
N LYS A 153 -12.54 -5.19 4.95
CA LYS A 153 -11.90 -6.40 4.43
C LYS A 153 -11.08 -6.05 3.20
N ARG A 154 -9.78 -5.83 3.37
CA ARG A 154 -8.86 -5.74 2.22
C ARG A 154 -8.44 -7.14 1.78
N GLN A 155 -9.39 -7.93 1.27
CA GLN A 155 -9.12 -9.29 0.78
C GLN A 155 -8.44 -9.29 -0.60
N PHE A 156 -8.54 -8.20 -1.35
CA PHE A 156 -7.94 -8.08 -2.68
C PHE A 156 -6.90 -6.97 -2.72
N VAL A 157 -5.64 -7.34 -2.97
CA VAL A 157 -4.56 -6.41 -3.28
C VAL A 157 -4.61 -6.10 -4.78
N GLY A 158 -5.68 -5.42 -5.23
CA GLY A 158 -5.91 -5.17 -6.66
C GLY A 158 -5.02 -4.07 -7.26
N ARG A 159 -4.19 -3.40 -6.47
CA ARG A 159 -3.21 -2.42 -6.94
C ARG A 159 -1.82 -2.91 -6.60
N ASP A 160 -1.26 -3.60 -7.58
CA ASP A 160 0.09 -4.14 -7.69
C ASP A 160 1.15 -3.09 -8.04
N ARG A 161 0.75 -1.82 -8.16
CA ARG A 161 1.59 -0.72 -8.63
C ARG A 161 1.61 0.47 -7.70
N LEU A 162 2.74 1.16 -7.70
CA LEU A 162 2.91 2.45 -7.05
C LEU A 162 1.90 3.43 -7.64
N HIS A 163 1.26 4.21 -6.77
CA HIS A 163 0.29 5.21 -7.17
C HIS A 163 0.29 6.42 -6.24
N LYS A 164 -0.33 7.49 -6.74
CA LYS A 164 -0.89 8.57 -5.93
C LYS A 164 -2.35 8.23 -5.65
N ASP A 165 -2.82 8.55 -4.45
CA ASP A 165 -4.21 8.27 -4.08
C ASP A 165 -5.18 9.31 -4.69
N THR A 166 -4.65 10.39 -5.29
CA THR A 166 -5.39 11.67 -5.35
C THR A 166 -5.13 12.41 -6.66
N TYR A 167 -6.06 13.32 -6.99
CA TYR A 167 -5.98 14.22 -8.15
C TYR A 167 -5.25 15.53 -7.80
N GLY A 168 -4.34 15.51 -6.82
CA GLY A 168 -3.55 16.69 -6.47
C GLY A 168 -4.24 17.68 -5.53
N GLU A 169 -5.18 17.24 -4.72
CA GLU A 169 -5.84 18.06 -3.68
C GLU A 169 -5.50 17.59 -2.27
N THR A 170 -4.87 16.42 -2.14
CA THR A 170 -4.60 15.82 -0.84
C THR A 170 -3.21 16.19 -0.38
N LEU A 171 -3.13 16.66 0.86
CA LEU A 171 -1.88 16.98 1.50
C LEU A 171 -1.34 15.77 2.26
N PHE A 172 -2.21 15.13 3.04
CA PHE A 172 -1.86 14.05 3.94
C PHE A 172 -2.82 12.89 3.86
N VAL A 173 -2.30 11.70 4.11
CA VAL A 173 -3.06 10.47 4.28
C VAL A 173 -2.75 9.89 5.64
N ASN A 174 -3.79 9.44 6.35
CA ASN A 174 -3.68 8.70 7.60
C ASN A 174 -4.33 7.32 7.44
N LEU A 175 -3.66 6.28 7.92
CA LEU A 175 -4.12 4.90 7.95
C LEU A 175 -4.11 4.41 9.40
N ASN A 176 -5.27 4.38 10.06
CA ASN A 176 -5.41 3.97 11.46
C ASN A 176 -5.83 2.50 11.54
N TYR A 177 -4.87 1.60 11.78
CA TYR A 177 -5.11 0.17 11.74
C TYR A 177 -5.79 -0.32 13.02
N ASP A 178 -6.82 -1.14 12.85
CA ASP A 178 -7.46 -1.91 13.91
C ASP A 178 -7.06 -3.38 13.73
N THR A 179 -5.95 -3.75 14.38
CA THR A 179 -5.39 -5.09 14.30
C THR A 179 -4.72 -5.46 15.62
N ASP A 180 -4.81 -6.73 16.00
CA ASP A 180 -4.22 -7.28 17.22
C ASP A 180 -2.83 -7.91 16.99
N VAL A 181 -2.35 -7.90 15.75
CA VAL A 181 -1.06 -8.50 15.36
C VAL A 181 -0.24 -7.50 14.55
N ASP A 182 1.08 -7.70 14.53
CA ASP A 182 1.93 -6.92 13.63
C ASP A 182 1.55 -7.23 12.17
N ILE A 183 1.45 -6.20 11.33
CA ILE A 183 1.13 -6.31 9.90
C ILE A 183 2.09 -5.47 9.04
N PRO A 184 2.29 -5.83 7.76
CA PRO A 184 2.89 -4.90 6.81
C PRO A 184 1.95 -3.71 6.56
N GLY A 185 2.50 -2.51 6.63
CA GLY A 185 1.91 -1.23 6.20
C GLY A 185 2.23 -0.93 4.73
N PRO A 186 2.02 0.31 4.26
CA PRO A 186 2.26 0.66 2.86
C PRO A 186 3.72 0.47 2.44
N GLU A 187 3.92 -0.01 1.21
CA GLU A 187 5.20 0.11 0.52
C GLU A 187 5.27 1.49 -0.14
N TYR A 188 6.43 2.14 -0.11
CA TYR A 188 6.57 3.51 -0.60
C TYR A 188 7.93 3.82 -1.19
N VAL A 189 7.94 4.80 -2.09
CA VAL A 189 9.14 5.47 -2.60
C VAL A 189 9.08 6.92 -2.15
N LEU A 190 10.09 7.33 -1.40
CA LEU A 190 10.24 8.71 -0.93
C LEU A 190 10.91 9.56 -2.01
N ASN A 191 10.40 10.79 -2.19
CA ASN A 191 10.89 11.74 -3.18
C ASN A 191 11.00 11.14 -4.60
N PRO A 192 9.91 10.56 -5.13
CA PRO A 192 9.94 9.95 -6.45
C PRO A 192 10.22 10.99 -7.55
N ALA A 193 10.59 10.51 -8.74
CA ALA A 193 10.77 11.38 -9.89
C ALA A 193 9.50 12.20 -10.18
N VAL A 194 9.70 13.46 -10.54
CA VAL A 194 8.63 14.41 -10.85
C VAL A 194 7.90 14.00 -12.13
N VAL A 195 6.58 14.10 -12.12
CA VAL A 195 5.72 13.85 -13.29
C VAL A 195 5.16 15.18 -13.75
N GLN A 196 5.61 15.69 -14.90
CA GLN A 196 5.33 17.08 -15.32
C GLN A 196 3.83 17.38 -15.44
N GLU A 197 3.04 16.43 -15.95
CA GLU A 197 1.58 16.55 -16.02
C GLU A 197 0.95 16.69 -14.64
N HIS A 198 1.45 15.93 -13.65
CA HIS A 198 1.00 16.03 -12.25
C HIS A 198 1.42 17.35 -11.61
N GLU A 199 2.66 17.82 -11.84
CA GLU A 199 3.09 19.13 -11.32
C GLU A 199 2.19 20.26 -11.82
N THR A 200 1.86 20.23 -13.11
CA THR A 200 0.96 21.21 -13.72
C THR A 200 -0.45 21.15 -13.11
N GLN A 201 -0.88 19.96 -12.69
CA GLN A 201 -2.16 19.76 -12.01
C GLN A 201 -2.12 20.31 -10.58
N ILE A 202 -1.15 19.92 -9.76
CA ILE A 202 -1.04 20.37 -8.37
C ILE A 202 -0.79 21.87 -8.24
N GLU A 203 -0.14 22.50 -9.22
CA GLU A 203 0.02 23.95 -9.28
C GLU A 203 -1.31 24.71 -9.34
N ARG A 204 -2.37 24.05 -9.82
CA ARG A 204 -3.71 24.65 -9.93
C ARG A 204 -4.60 24.34 -8.73
N SER A 205 -4.37 23.19 -8.08
CA SER A 205 -5.24 22.63 -7.05
C SER A 205 -4.67 22.71 -5.63
N LEU A 206 -3.38 23.03 -5.44
CA LEU A 206 -2.77 23.18 -4.12
C LEU A 206 -2.39 24.64 -3.80
N PRO A 207 -2.38 25.03 -2.50
CA PRO A 207 -1.89 26.32 -2.05
C PRO A 207 -0.44 26.56 -2.47
N ALA A 208 -0.15 27.78 -2.96
CA ALA A 208 1.20 28.18 -3.34
C ALA A 208 2.23 27.96 -2.21
N LYS A 209 1.83 28.19 -0.95
CA LYS A 209 2.71 27.95 0.20
C LYS A 209 3.05 26.47 0.40
N PHE A 210 2.10 25.57 0.20
CA PHE A 210 2.38 24.13 0.27
C PHE A 210 3.35 23.71 -0.84
N LEU A 211 3.16 24.23 -2.06
CA LEU A 211 4.06 23.95 -3.19
C LEU A 211 5.48 24.49 -2.96
N GLU A 212 5.62 25.67 -2.35
CA GLU A 212 6.91 26.22 -1.93
C GLU A 212 7.61 25.28 -0.93
N ASP A 213 6.90 24.89 0.14
CA ASP A 213 7.42 23.98 1.15
C ASP A 213 7.81 22.62 0.52
N LEU A 214 6.96 22.08 -0.34
CA LEU A 214 7.19 20.80 -1.03
C LEU A 214 8.44 20.86 -1.92
N ARG A 215 8.61 21.92 -2.73
CA ARG A 215 9.82 22.11 -3.55
C ARG A 215 11.07 22.22 -2.69
N TRP A 216 10.99 22.93 -1.56
CA TRP A 216 12.09 23.02 -0.60
C TRP A 216 12.45 21.65 -0.03
N VAL A 217 11.46 20.86 0.39
CA VAL A 217 11.64 19.50 0.91
C VAL A 217 12.25 18.58 -0.16
N ARG A 218 11.69 18.54 -1.36
CA ARG A 218 12.18 17.68 -2.47
C ARG A 218 13.62 17.99 -2.87
N GLY A 219 14.04 19.25 -2.76
CA GLY A 219 15.44 19.66 -3.01
C GLY A 219 16.43 19.21 -1.94
N ARG A 220 15.95 18.78 -0.77
CA ARG A 220 16.76 18.27 0.35
C ARG A 220 16.68 16.76 0.52
N LEU A 221 15.54 16.18 0.16
CA LEU A 221 15.42 14.74 0.03
C LEU A 221 16.31 14.29 -1.14
N GLY A 222 17.14 13.28 -0.91
CA GLY A 222 17.97 12.71 -1.96
C GLY A 222 17.13 12.10 -3.10
N LYS A 223 17.80 11.65 -4.17
CA LYS A 223 17.15 10.86 -5.22
C LYS A 223 16.62 9.54 -4.64
N PRO A 224 15.49 9.02 -5.15
CA PRO A 224 14.94 7.75 -4.69
C PRO A 224 15.90 6.62 -5.05
N ALA A 225 16.30 5.83 -4.06
CA ALA A 225 17.22 4.68 -4.25
C ALA A 225 16.55 3.34 -3.93
N GLU A 226 15.40 3.36 -3.26
CA GLU A 226 14.77 2.18 -2.69
C GLU A 226 13.25 2.29 -2.62
N ILE A 227 12.61 1.13 -2.55
CA ILE A 227 11.23 0.95 -2.15
C ILE A 227 11.23 0.43 -0.71
N ASN A 228 10.73 1.26 0.18
CA ASN A 228 10.63 1.03 1.61
C ASN A 228 9.28 0.41 1.98
N ILE A 229 9.18 -0.14 3.18
CA ILE A 229 7.93 -0.65 3.75
C ILE A 229 7.79 -0.17 5.20
N ALA A 230 6.57 0.15 5.59
CA ALA A 230 6.25 0.39 7.00
C ALA A 230 5.90 -0.95 7.67
N ALA A 231 6.47 -1.25 8.84
CA ALA A 231 5.99 -2.32 9.72
C ALA A 231 5.06 -1.71 10.78
N VAL A 232 3.83 -2.20 10.86
CA VAL A 232 2.77 -1.63 11.71
C VAL A 232 2.47 -2.61 12.84
N LYS A 233 2.66 -2.16 14.09
CA LYS A 233 2.31 -2.94 15.29
C LYS A 233 0.80 -2.85 15.57
N PRO A 234 0.25 -3.68 16.48
CA PRO A 234 -1.14 -3.60 16.92
C PRO A 234 -1.57 -2.17 17.22
N HIS A 235 -2.72 -1.80 16.67
CA HIS A 235 -3.35 -0.50 16.85
C HIS A 235 -2.42 0.71 16.63
N GLN A 236 -1.56 0.65 15.61
CA GLN A 236 -0.78 1.80 15.17
C GLN A 236 -1.43 2.50 13.98
N PHE A 237 -1.07 3.76 13.78
CA PHE A 237 -1.38 4.51 12.58
C PHE A 237 -0.13 4.72 11.72
N VAL A 238 -0.34 4.89 10.43
CA VAL A 238 0.66 5.36 9.47
C VAL A 238 0.17 6.66 8.83
N ALA A 239 0.96 7.72 8.91
CA ALA A 239 0.65 9.03 8.35
C ALA A 239 1.75 9.48 7.39
N PHE A 240 1.41 10.09 6.25
CA PHE A 240 2.40 10.58 5.30
C PHE A 240 1.88 11.74 4.46
N VAL A 241 2.82 12.51 3.90
CA VAL A 241 2.54 13.54 2.88
C VAL A 241 2.31 12.85 1.53
N ASP A 242 1.10 12.94 0.98
CA ASP A 242 0.75 12.29 -0.30
C ASP A 242 1.70 12.78 -1.40
N GLU A 243 2.04 14.08 -1.39
CA GLU A 243 2.89 14.68 -2.41
C GLU A 243 4.39 14.36 -2.31
N ALA A 244 4.85 13.81 -1.18
CA ALA A 244 6.26 13.47 -0.98
C ALA A 244 6.59 12.01 -1.34
N ILE A 245 5.57 11.15 -1.50
CA ILE A 245 5.77 9.73 -1.76
C ILE A 245 4.94 9.22 -2.95
N HIS A 246 5.36 8.10 -3.52
CA HIS A 246 4.47 7.16 -4.19
C HIS A 246 4.29 5.95 -3.30
N HIS A 247 3.07 5.42 -3.19
CA HIS A 247 2.82 4.28 -2.32
C HIS A 247 2.01 3.19 -3.01
N MET A 248 2.03 2.00 -2.43
CA MET A 248 1.14 0.92 -2.81
C MET A 248 0.69 0.14 -1.58
N SER A 249 -0.38 -0.61 -1.77
CA SER A 249 -0.80 -1.64 -0.83
C SER A 249 0.38 -2.61 -0.60
N PRO A 250 0.67 -3.02 0.64
CA PRO A 250 1.62 -4.11 0.85
C PRO A 250 1.12 -5.36 0.15
N GLN A 251 2.03 -6.08 -0.49
CA GLN A 251 1.70 -7.38 -1.05
C GLN A 251 1.92 -8.49 -0.02
N PHE A 252 0.88 -9.27 0.21
CA PHE A 252 0.92 -10.39 1.14
C PHE A 252 1.92 -11.44 0.66
N GLY A 253 2.92 -11.75 1.47
CA GLY A 253 3.91 -12.79 1.16
C GLY A 253 5.01 -12.33 0.20
N GLY A 254 5.07 -11.03 -0.11
CA GLY A 254 5.93 -10.49 -1.15
C GLY A 254 5.32 -10.68 -2.54
N ARG A 255 6.05 -10.23 -3.57
CA ARG A 255 5.65 -10.45 -4.96
C ARG A 255 5.68 -11.93 -5.28
N THR A 256 4.69 -12.38 -6.04
CA THR A 256 4.56 -13.76 -6.46
C THR A 256 4.59 -13.88 -7.96
N VAL A 257 5.18 -14.94 -8.49
CA VAL A 257 4.98 -15.29 -9.90
C VAL A 257 4.25 -16.61 -9.99
N SER A 258 3.45 -16.77 -11.02
CA SER A 258 2.83 -18.05 -11.30
C SER A 258 3.84 -19.05 -11.85
N GLY A 259 3.57 -20.35 -11.71
CA GLY A 259 4.41 -21.41 -12.30
C GLY A 259 4.62 -21.22 -13.82
N ASN A 260 3.60 -20.72 -14.53
CA ASN A 260 3.70 -20.37 -15.95
C ASN A 260 4.71 -19.24 -16.22
N GLN A 261 4.66 -18.16 -15.43
CA GLN A 261 5.60 -17.04 -15.56
C GLN A 261 7.02 -17.48 -15.26
N LEU A 262 7.21 -18.30 -14.22
CA LEU A 262 8.51 -18.89 -13.89
C LEU A 262 9.03 -19.75 -15.06
N GLY A 263 8.20 -20.65 -15.62
CA GLY A 263 8.60 -21.50 -16.75
C GLY A 263 9.03 -20.69 -17.99
N ALA A 264 8.25 -19.67 -18.35
CA ALA A 264 8.56 -18.77 -19.46
C ALA A 264 9.86 -18.00 -19.22
N PHE A 265 10.08 -17.50 -18.00
CA PHE A 265 11.33 -16.84 -17.62
C PHE A 265 12.52 -17.79 -17.72
N LEU A 266 12.43 -18.99 -17.15
CA LEU A 266 13.52 -19.98 -17.17
C LEU A 266 13.89 -20.36 -18.62
N ALA A 267 12.90 -20.52 -19.50
CA ALA A 267 13.13 -20.85 -20.90
C ALA A 267 13.87 -19.72 -21.64
N LYS A 268 13.53 -18.48 -21.35
CA LYS A 268 14.20 -17.29 -21.89
C LYS A 268 15.61 -17.13 -21.33
N THR A 269 15.82 -17.36 -20.04
CA THR A 269 17.09 -17.11 -19.34
C THR A 269 18.11 -18.23 -19.54
N TYR A 270 17.67 -19.50 -19.55
CA TYR A 270 18.54 -20.68 -19.57
C TYR A 270 18.42 -21.51 -20.85
N GLY A 271 17.45 -21.21 -21.72
CA GLY A 271 17.21 -21.91 -22.99
C GLY A 271 16.05 -22.91 -22.90
N GLN A 272 15.25 -22.94 -23.97
CA GLN A 272 14.07 -23.80 -24.09
C GLN A 272 14.42 -25.30 -23.93
N ASP A 273 15.49 -25.75 -24.57
CA ASP A 273 15.90 -27.17 -24.55
C ASP A 273 16.23 -27.64 -23.13
N LEU A 274 16.85 -26.78 -22.33
CA LEU A 274 17.26 -27.10 -20.97
C LEU A 274 16.04 -27.20 -20.04
N VAL A 275 15.06 -26.31 -20.18
CA VAL A 275 13.78 -26.40 -19.46
C VAL A 275 12.99 -27.65 -19.88
N GLN A 276 12.96 -27.97 -21.18
CA GLN A 276 12.29 -29.18 -21.67
C GLN A 276 12.96 -30.46 -21.15
N ASP A 277 14.29 -30.52 -21.11
CA ASP A 277 15.03 -31.63 -20.50
C ASP A 277 14.68 -31.80 -19.02
N ALA A 278 14.68 -30.71 -18.25
CA ALA A 278 14.34 -30.74 -16.83
C ALA A 278 12.88 -31.18 -16.59
N SER A 279 11.92 -30.66 -17.37
CA SER A 279 10.51 -31.06 -17.29
C SER A 279 10.31 -32.54 -17.64
N ALA A 280 10.94 -33.02 -18.73
CA ALA A 280 10.86 -34.42 -19.13
C ALA A 280 11.50 -35.35 -18.08
N ALA A 281 12.64 -34.93 -17.50
CA ALA A 281 13.28 -35.64 -16.41
C ALA A 281 12.38 -35.68 -15.16
N ARG A 282 11.67 -34.60 -14.82
CA ARG A 282 10.78 -34.52 -13.66
C ARG A 282 9.60 -35.48 -13.83
N GLN A 283 9.00 -35.50 -15.02
CA GLN A 283 7.94 -36.44 -15.37
C GLN A 283 8.44 -37.90 -15.25
N ALA A 284 9.55 -38.24 -15.89
CA ALA A 284 10.12 -39.60 -15.85
C ALA A 284 10.49 -40.03 -14.42
N PHE A 285 11.02 -39.11 -13.61
CA PHE A 285 11.29 -39.36 -12.20
C PHE A 285 10.01 -39.60 -11.38
N ARG A 286 8.92 -38.87 -11.64
CA ARG A 286 7.60 -39.11 -10.98
C ARG A 286 7.03 -40.46 -11.37
N GLU A 287 7.08 -40.83 -12.64
CA GLU A 287 6.56 -42.10 -13.14
C GLU A 287 7.37 -43.29 -12.59
N ALA A 288 8.69 -43.14 -12.43
CA ALA A 288 9.52 -44.18 -11.83
C ALA A 288 9.23 -44.41 -10.34
N ASN A 289 8.74 -43.39 -9.63
CA ASN A 289 8.49 -43.42 -8.19
C ASN A 289 7.00 -43.60 -7.82
N SER A 290 6.06 -43.37 -8.74
CA SER A 290 4.63 -43.53 -8.51
C SER A 290 4.11 -44.90 -9.02
N GLY A 291 3.31 -45.59 -8.20
CA GLY A 291 2.61 -46.84 -8.57
C GLY A 291 2.93 -48.06 -7.71
N PHE A 292 2.03 -49.06 -7.71
CA PHE A 292 2.13 -50.29 -6.89
C PHE A 292 3.41 -51.10 -7.15
N GLY A 293 3.95 -51.01 -8.38
CA GLY A 293 5.23 -51.62 -8.75
C GLY A 293 6.48 -50.86 -8.29
N SER A 294 6.37 -49.64 -7.76
CA SER A 294 7.51 -48.92 -7.17
C SER A 294 7.86 -49.47 -5.79
N TYR A 295 6.87 -49.95 -5.02
CA TYR A 295 7.08 -50.65 -3.75
C TYR A 295 7.89 -51.95 -3.92
N PHE A 296 7.58 -52.74 -4.96
CA PHE A 296 8.36 -53.94 -5.26
C PHE A 296 9.75 -53.64 -5.86
N ARG A 297 9.88 -52.54 -6.62
CA ARG A 297 11.19 -52.11 -7.15
C ARG A 297 12.09 -51.49 -6.10
N SER A 298 11.57 -50.77 -5.11
CA SER A 298 12.38 -50.20 -4.02
C SER A 298 13.01 -51.26 -3.13
N LEU A 299 12.44 -52.48 -3.08
CA LEU A 299 13.03 -53.64 -2.40
C LEU A 299 14.18 -54.31 -3.19
N MET A 300 14.28 -54.08 -4.51
CA MET A 300 15.20 -54.80 -5.41
C MET A 300 16.19 -53.88 -6.16
N SER A 301 16.01 -52.56 -6.11
CA SER A 301 16.75 -51.58 -6.89
C SER A 301 16.91 -50.28 -6.09
N THR A 302 18.12 -49.72 -6.02
CA THR A 302 18.30 -48.34 -5.55
C THR A 302 17.57 -47.40 -6.50
N ALA A 303 16.70 -46.53 -5.95
CA ALA A 303 16.00 -45.55 -6.76
C ALA A 303 17.04 -44.65 -7.46
N LYS A 304 16.91 -44.47 -8.77
CA LYS A 304 17.82 -43.57 -9.51
C LYS A 304 17.60 -42.13 -9.01
N PRO A 305 18.66 -41.37 -8.69
CA PRO A 305 18.51 -39.97 -8.34
C PRO A 305 18.00 -39.17 -9.53
N PHE A 306 17.35 -38.02 -9.28
CA PHE A 306 16.83 -37.14 -10.32
C PHE A 306 17.89 -36.76 -11.37
N ALA A 307 19.15 -36.55 -10.95
CA ALA A 307 20.28 -36.26 -11.84
C ALA A 307 20.50 -37.30 -12.95
N ALA A 308 20.11 -38.57 -12.74
CA ALA A 308 20.25 -39.62 -13.73
C ALA A 308 19.23 -39.53 -14.89
N TYR A 309 18.23 -38.67 -14.75
CA TYR A 309 17.20 -38.43 -15.77
C TYR A 309 17.49 -37.18 -16.61
N LEU A 310 18.42 -36.32 -16.16
CA LEU A 310 18.82 -35.09 -16.86
C LEU A 310 19.85 -35.40 -17.95
N LYS A 311 19.73 -34.75 -19.11
CA LYS A 311 20.68 -34.87 -20.23
C LYS A 311 21.50 -33.61 -20.43
N LEU A 312 20.91 -32.44 -20.19
CA LEU A 312 21.49 -31.13 -20.47
C LEU A 312 21.85 -30.38 -19.20
N VAL A 313 21.09 -30.58 -18.12
CA VAL A 313 21.35 -29.92 -16.83
C VAL A 313 22.54 -30.58 -16.12
N PRO A 314 23.56 -29.82 -15.69
CA PRO A 314 24.65 -30.33 -14.88
C PRO A 314 24.17 -31.03 -13.60
N ALA A 315 24.79 -32.16 -13.25
CA ALA A 315 24.36 -32.99 -12.12
C ALA A 315 24.39 -32.24 -10.77
N ASP A 316 25.30 -31.28 -10.59
CA ASP A 316 25.40 -30.42 -9.40
C ASP A 316 24.23 -29.41 -9.28
N LYS A 317 23.47 -29.20 -10.36
CA LYS A 317 22.27 -28.35 -10.41
C LYS A 317 20.97 -29.15 -10.40
N ALA A 318 21.04 -30.47 -10.31
CA ALA A 318 19.86 -31.34 -10.40
C ALA A 318 18.79 -30.99 -9.35
N ASN A 319 19.17 -30.75 -8.09
CA ASN A 319 18.21 -30.41 -7.03
C ASN A 319 17.50 -29.07 -7.29
N THR A 320 18.23 -28.05 -7.75
CA THR A 320 17.64 -26.75 -8.14
C THR A 320 16.58 -26.94 -9.22
N TRP A 321 16.92 -27.65 -10.29
CA TRP A 321 15.99 -27.90 -11.40
C TRP A 321 14.81 -28.78 -11.00
N PHE A 322 15.00 -29.74 -10.09
CA PHE A 322 13.92 -30.54 -9.55
C PHE A 322 12.84 -29.66 -8.89
N HIS A 323 13.26 -28.76 -7.99
CA HIS A 323 12.35 -27.86 -7.28
C HIS A 323 11.73 -26.80 -8.21
N LEU A 324 12.51 -26.26 -9.15
CA LEU A 324 11.96 -25.32 -10.13
C LEU A 324 10.87 -25.96 -10.99
N MET A 325 11.06 -27.20 -11.46
CA MET A 325 10.05 -27.88 -12.27
C MET A 325 8.82 -28.25 -11.44
N GLU A 326 8.97 -28.55 -10.15
CA GLU A 326 7.84 -28.74 -9.25
C GLU A 326 6.97 -27.49 -9.14
N LEU A 327 7.58 -26.29 -9.06
CA LEU A 327 6.86 -25.02 -9.07
C LEU A 327 6.20 -24.73 -10.43
N VAL A 328 6.88 -25.04 -11.54
CA VAL A 328 6.35 -24.85 -12.91
C VAL A 328 5.18 -25.77 -13.21
N GLU A 329 5.18 -27.01 -12.72
CA GLU A 329 4.10 -28.00 -12.89
C GLU A 329 2.80 -27.62 -12.16
N THR A 330 2.84 -26.62 -11.27
CA THR A 330 1.68 -26.02 -10.61
C THR A 330 1.40 -24.62 -11.17
N PRO A 331 0.86 -24.51 -12.40
CA PRO A 331 0.90 -23.27 -13.19
C PRO A 331 0.19 -22.08 -12.54
N ASP A 332 -0.85 -22.35 -11.74
CA ASP A 332 -1.66 -21.33 -11.06
C ASP A 332 -1.22 -21.07 -9.61
N THR A 333 -0.18 -21.78 -9.14
CA THR A 333 0.36 -21.53 -7.80
C THR A 333 1.27 -20.32 -7.83
N GLU A 334 0.93 -19.34 -6.99
CA GLU A 334 1.70 -18.12 -6.79
C GLU A 334 2.92 -18.41 -5.90
N VAL A 335 4.11 -18.18 -6.44
CA VAL A 335 5.40 -18.47 -5.78
C VAL A 335 6.10 -17.17 -5.42
N ASN A 336 6.37 -16.97 -4.13
CA ASN A 336 7.10 -15.80 -3.64
C ASN A 336 8.63 -15.98 -3.66
N ARG A 337 9.36 -14.93 -3.27
CA ARG A 337 10.83 -14.96 -3.20
C ARG A 337 11.38 -16.10 -2.35
N LEU A 338 10.75 -16.42 -1.22
CA LEU A 338 11.22 -17.48 -0.34
C LEU A 338 11.14 -18.84 -1.06
N GLY A 339 10.00 -19.15 -1.68
CA GLY A 339 9.85 -20.37 -2.47
C GLY A 339 10.86 -20.46 -3.63
N LEU A 340 11.16 -19.34 -4.28
CA LEU A 340 12.18 -19.29 -5.35
C LEU A 340 13.62 -19.48 -4.84
N ARG A 341 13.94 -18.96 -3.65
CA ARG A 341 15.24 -19.18 -2.99
C ARG A 341 15.37 -20.62 -2.50
N ASP A 342 14.32 -21.19 -1.93
CA ASP A 342 14.28 -22.59 -1.50
C ASP A 342 14.43 -23.53 -2.71
N ALA A 343 13.92 -23.13 -3.88
CA ALA A 343 14.17 -23.82 -5.15
C ALA A 343 15.59 -23.60 -5.71
N GLY A 344 16.42 -22.76 -5.09
CA GLY A 344 17.83 -22.57 -5.42
C GLY A 344 18.16 -21.42 -6.38
N LEU A 345 17.24 -20.49 -6.65
CA LEU A 345 17.55 -19.27 -7.41
C LEU A 345 18.32 -18.25 -6.56
N THR A 346 19.24 -17.52 -7.19
CA THR A 346 19.94 -16.38 -6.57
C THR A 346 19.04 -15.14 -6.56
N ASP A 347 19.32 -14.19 -5.68
CA ASP A 347 18.55 -12.95 -5.60
C ASP A 347 18.53 -12.16 -6.90
N ASP A 348 19.65 -12.10 -7.63
CA ASP A 348 19.73 -11.40 -8.90
C ASP A 348 18.78 -11.99 -9.96
N VAL A 349 18.68 -13.32 -10.00
CA VAL A 349 17.77 -14.02 -10.92
C VAL A 349 16.31 -13.80 -10.51
N ILE A 350 16.01 -13.85 -9.21
CA ILE A 350 14.67 -13.58 -8.69
C ILE A 350 14.27 -12.12 -8.96
N ASP A 351 15.20 -11.18 -8.81
CA ASP A 351 14.94 -9.77 -9.07
C ASP A 351 14.69 -9.48 -10.55
N ALA A 352 15.40 -10.17 -11.45
CA ALA A 352 15.15 -10.13 -12.89
C ALA A 352 13.77 -10.72 -13.25
N LEU A 353 13.42 -11.88 -12.69
CA LEU A 353 12.11 -12.53 -12.86
C LEU A 353 10.97 -11.60 -12.42
N PHE A 354 11.07 -11.04 -11.22
CA PHE A 354 10.08 -10.06 -10.77
C PHE A 354 10.15 -8.75 -11.57
N ALA A 355 11.30 -8.29 -12.06
CA ALA A 355 11.31 -7.11 -12.92
C ALA A 355 10.55 -7.32 -14.24
N GLU A 356 10.57 -8.54 -14.77
CA GLU A 356 9.87 -8.89 -16.02
C GLU A 356 8.35 -9.03 -15.83
N TYR A 357 7.93 -9.76 -14.79
CA TYR A 357 6.51 -10.07 -14.58
C TYR A 357 5.81 -9.17 -13.56
N TRP A 358 6.56 -8.28 -12.88
CA TRP A 358 6.04 -7.27 -11.95
C TRP A 358 6.50 -5.85 -12.29
N PRO A 359 5.89 -5.23 -13.32
CA PRO A 359 6.21 -3.86 -13.71
C PRO A 359 5.73 -2.80 -12.71
N GLY A 360 4.94 -3.17 -11.68
CA GLY A 360 4.33 -2.25 -10.73
C GLY A 360 5.29 -1.37 -9.90
N TYR A 361 6.58 -1.69 -9.95
CA TYR A 361 7.65 -0.94 -9.31
C TYR A 361 8.54 -0.18 -10.27
N GLN A 362 8.34 -0.40 -11.56
CA GLN A 362 8.97 0.37 -12.62
C GLN A 362 8.13 1.59 -12.93
N LYS A 363 6.81 1.50 -12.82
CA LYS A 363 5.89 2.57 -13.20
C LYS A 363 5.01 3.01 -12.04
N VAL A 364 4.76 4.30 -11.97
CA VAL A 364 3.74 4.88 -11.08
C VAL A 364 2.47 5.19 -11.86
N SER A 365 1.31 4.93 -11.26
CA SER A 365 0.03 5.42 -11.72
C SER A 365 -0.32 6.72 -11.02
N VAL A 366 -0.30 7.83 -11.76
CA VAL A 366 -0.75 9.13 -11.25
C VAL A 366 -2.03 9.51 -12.01
N PRO A 367 -3.15 9.79 -11.32
CA PRO A 367 -4.39 10.18 -11.98
C PRO A 367 -4.18 11.38 -12.91
N GLY A 368 -4.68 11.28 -14.16
CA GLY A 368 -4.53 12.36 -15.15
C GLY A 368 -3.19 12.38 -15.91
N ALA A 369 -2.21 11.56 -15.52
CA ALA A 369 -0.92 11.46 -16.20
C ALA A 369 -0.72 10.08 -16.85
N LYS A 370 0.18 10.02 -17.84
CA LYS A 370 0.65 8.74 -18.38
C LYS A 370 1.51 8.03 -17.34
N PRO A 371 1.50 6.68 -17.26
CA PRO A 371 2.40 5.97 -16.37
C PRO A 371 3.86 6.29 -16.72
N VAL A 372 4.62 6.79 -15.74
CA VAL A 372 6.03 7.15 -15.90
C VAL A 372 6.94 6.27 -15.03
N PRO A 373 8.24 6.18 -15.37
CA PRO A 373 9.21 5.53 -14.50
C PRO A 373 9.21 6.12 -13.08
N VAL A 374 9.31 5.25 -12.08
CA VAL A 374 9.33 5.66 -10.67
C VAL A 374 10.64 6.37 -10.30
N ALA A 375 11.74 5.98 -10.96
CA ALA A 375 13.07 6.54 -10.80
C ALA A 375 13.89 6.37 -12.10
N GLU A 376 15.00 7.10 -12.21
CA GLU A 376 15.97 6.98 -13.31
C GLU A 376 16.67 5.62 -13.32
N THR A 377 16.86 5.01 -12.14
CA THR A 377 17.54 3.74 -11.95
C THR A 377 16.61 2.73 -11.27
N ALA A 378 16.95 1.44 -11.39
CA ALA A 378 16.21 0.39 -10.70
C ALA A 378 16.35 0.56 -9.17
N LEU A 379 15.22 0.66 -8.49
CA LEU A 379 15.17 0.83 -7.03
C LEU A 379 15.46 -0.48 -6.31
N LYS A 380 16.25 -0.39 -5.22
CA LYS A 380 16.44 -1.50 -4.29
C LYS A 380 15.14 -1.81 -3.57
N ARG A 381 14.82 -3.09 -3.38
CA ARG A 381 13.55 -3.52 -2.79
C ARG A 381 13.77 -3.88 -1.32
N GLN A 382 13.85 -2.87 -0.44
CA GLN A 382 14.02 -3.13 0.99
C GLN A 382 12.87 -3.97 1.54
N ALA A 383 11.63 -3.72 1.09
CA ALA A 383 10.45 -4.51 1.47
C ALA A 383 10.67 -6.03 1.31
N SER A 384 11.24 -6.45 0.18
CA SER A 384 11.59 -7.85 -0.07
C SER A 384 12.66 -8.35 0.91
N ALA A 385 13.72 -7.56 1.13
CA ALA A 385 14.81 -7.94 2.02
C ALA A 385 14.37 -8.04 3.49
N GLU A 386 13.54 -7.12 3.96
CA GLU A 386 13.02 -7.13 5.32
C GLU A 386 12.01 -8.26 5.56
N ALA A 387 11.15 -8.54 4.58
CA ALA A 387 10.24 -9.69 4.61
C ALA A 387 11.01 -11.02 4.70
N LEU A 388 12.09 -11.16 3.92
CA LEU A 388 12.95 -12.35 3.98
C LEU A 388 13.67 -12.51 5.32
N ASN A 389 14.09 -11.40 5.94
CA ASN A 389 14.74 -11.41 7.24
C ASN A 389 13.74 -11.53 8.41
N LYS A 390 12.46 -11.83 8.13
CA LYS A 390 11.36 -11.92 9.10
C LYS A 390 11.21 -10.65 9.96
N ARG A 391 11.65 -9.50 9.44
CA ARG A 391 11.48 -8.19 10.07
C ARG A 391 10.13 -7.57 9.73
N VAL A 392 9.56 -7.99 8.60
CA VAL A 392 8.16 -7.73 8.27
C VAL A 392 7.35 -8.96 8.69
N PRO A 393 6.26 -8.79 9.47
CA PRO A 393 5.38 -9.88 9.85
C PRO A 393 4.83 -10.61 8.62
N PRO A 394 4.66 -11.93 8.69
CA PRO A 394 3.97 -12.65 7.63
C PRO A 394 2.53 -12.13 7.51
N PRO A 395 1.86 -12.37 6.37
CA PRO A 395 0.46 -12.00 6.23
C PRO A 395 -0.37 -12.66 7.34
N ALA A 396 -0.96 -11.84 8.21
CA ALA A 396 -2.05 -12.32 9.04
C ALA A 396 -3.27 -12.53 8.13
N ALA A 397 -3.73 -13.78 8.02
CA ALA A 397 -5.05 -14.07 7.48
C ALA A 397 -6.08 -13.49 8.46
N GLY A 398 -6.85 -12.49 8.04
CA GLY A 398 -7.79 -11.84 8.96
C GLY A 398 -8.24 -10.44 8.56
N ASP A 399 -8.92 -9.82 9.52
CA ASP A 399 -9.61 -8.54 9.42
C ASP A 399 -8.59 -7.38 9.44
N ARG A 400 -8.14 -6.93 8.25
CA ARG A 400 -7.33 -5.71 8.14
C ARG A 400 -8.23 -4.49 8.08
N ARG A 401 -8.86 -4.22 9.21
CA ARG A 401 -9.72 -3.06 9.36
C ARG A 401 -8.86 -1.84 9.61
N PHE A 402 -9.24 -0.72 9.00
CA PHE A 402 -8.62 0.55 9.30
C PHE A 402 -9.52 1.71 8.90
N PHE A 403 -9.33 2.85 9.56
CA PHE A 403 -9.81 4.12 9.04
C PHE A 403 -8.75 4.73 8.14
N ARG A 404 -9.14 5.13 6.92
CA ARG A 404 -8.32 5.98 6.08
C ARG A 404 -8.87 7.38 6.06
N THR A 405 -8.03 8.34 6.37
CA THR A 405 -8.38 9.75 6.30
C THR A 405 -7.55 10.43 5.22
N TRP A 406 -8.22 11.16 4.33
CA TRP A 406 -7.56 12.07 3.38
C TRP A 406 -7.74 13.50 3.86
N VAL A 407 -6.64 14.18 4.12
CA VAL A 407 -6.62 15.60 4.50
C VAL A 407 -6.39 16.41 3.23
N ARG A 408 -7.48 16.96 2.70
CA ARG A 408 -7.49 17.68 1.43
C ARG A 408 -7.60 19.18 1.65
N VAL A 409 -7.20 19.94 0.66
CA VAL A 409 -7.45 21.37 0.57
C VAL A 409 -8.45 21.65 -0.53
N VAL A 410 -9.38 22.54 -0.25
CA VAL A 410 -10.33 23.05 -1.24
C VAL A 410 -10.39 24.57 -1.13
N LYS A 411 -10.70 25.24 -2.23
CA LYS A 411 -10.87 26.70 -2.20
C LYS A 411 -12.08 27.06 -1.33
N ALA A 412 -11.92 28.13 -0.55
CA ALA A 412 -12.92 28.59 0.42
C ALA A 412 -14.18 29.16 -0.25
#